data_AF-A0A7V7WTP5-F1
#
_entry.id   AF-A0A7V7WTP5-F1
#
_cell.length_a   1.000
_cell.length_b   1.000
_cell.length_c   1.000
_cell.angle_alpha   90.00
_cell.angle_beta   90.00
_cell.angle_gamma   90.00
#
_symmetry.space_group_name_H-M   'P 1'
#
loop_
_entity.id
_entity.type
_entity.pdbx_description
1 polymer ?
#
loop_
_entity_poly.entity_id
_entity_poly.type
_entity_poly.pdbx_seq_one_letter_code
_entity_poly.pdbx_strand_id
1 'polypeptide(L)'
;MSIVDAESLVEHSVQRLFAEQVDRGALERVETGAFEARLWQLVVDAGFPLALAAEATGGSGQTWSAVAPILHGIGYWQVPLPLAETMVAALLLSSAGLEVPAGPIALIEQGQGNDLHIGGSAGPLVLSGTALHVAWARHAPTALLSLPGRLALIDLRARGVACSAPSNQTGCGG
;
A
#
# COMPACT_ATOMS: atom_id res chain seq x y z
N MET A 1 -31.36 -2.37 -8.06
CA MET A 1 -30.23 -2.65 -7.15
C MET A 1 -30.04 -1.40 -6.33
N SER A 2 -30.37 -1.41 -5.03
CA SER A 2 -30.19 -0.23 -4.17
C SER A 2 -28.74 -0.13 -3.71
N ILE A 3 -28.29 1.08 -3.34
CA ILE A 3 -26.92 1.32 -2.83
C ILE A 3 -26.60 0.41 -1.62
N VAL A 4 -27.63 0.13 -0.79
CA VAL A 4 -27.53 -0.74 0.40
C VAL A 4 -27.25 -2.21 0.03
N ASP A 5 -27.71 -2.67 -1.14
CA ASP A 5 -27.46 -4.04 -1.61
C ASP A 5 -26.00 -4.23 -2.06
N ALA A 6 -25.37 -3.18 -2.61
CA ALA A 6 -23.98 -3.23 -3.03
C ALA A 6 -23.02 -3.15 -1.83
N GLU A 7 -23.33 -2.29 -0.85
CA GLU A 7 -22.53 -2.15 0.39
C GLU A 7 -22.53 -3.45 1.21
N SER A 8 -23.70 -4.09 1.38
CA SER A 8 -23.81 -5.37 2.09
C SER A 8 -23.07 -6.52 1.39
N LEU A 9 -23.02 -6.54 0.06
CA LEU A 9 -22.30 -7.57 -0.70
C LEU A 9 -20.77 -7.47 -0.53
N VAL A 10 -20.23 -6.25 -0.55
CA VAL A 10 -18.80 -6.01 -0.30
C VAL A 10 -18.44 -6.41 1.12
N GLU A 11 -19.25 -6.02 2.10
CA GLU A 11 -19.06 -6.37 3.51
C GLU A 11 -19.05 -7.89 3.72
N HIS A 12 -20.02 -8.63 3.16
CA HIS A 12 -20.04 -10.08 3.24
C HIS A 12 -18.84 -10.75 2.56
N SER A 13 -18.41 -10.24 1.41
CA SER A 13 -17.22 -10.74 0.70
C SER A 13 -15.95 -10.53 1.51
N VAL A 14 -15.78 -9.33 2.08
CA VAL A 14 -14.66 -8.96 2.95
C VAL A 14 -14.63 -9.84 4.19
N GLN A 15 -15.77 -9.96 4.88
CA GLN A 15 -15.88 -10.77 6.09
C GLN A 15 -15.52 -12.22 5.81
N ARG A 16 -16.05 -12.80 4.72
CA ARG A 16 -15.73 -14.18 4.34
C ARG A 16 -14.25 -14.34 4.02
N LEU A 17 -13.70 -13.50 3.15
CA LEU A 17 -12.31 -13.60 2.73
C LEU A 17 -11.35 -13.45 3.92
N PHE A 18 -11.51 -12.41 4.74
CA PHE A 18 -10.57 -12.18 5.84
C PHE A 18 -10.79 -13.15 7.01
N ALA A 19 -12.03 -13.48 7.38
CA ALA A 19 -12.27 -14.43 8.46
C ALA A 19 -11.79 -15.86 8.13
N GLU A 20 -11.85 -16.27 6.86
CA GLU A 20 -11.40 -17.61 6.45
C GLU A 20 -9.88 -17.70 6.22
N GLN A 21 -9.24 -16.61 5.80
CA GLN A 21 -7.86 -16.64 5.31
C GLN A 21 -6.85 -16.00 6.27
N VAL A 22 -7.29 -15.12 7.18
CA VAL A 22 -6.41 -14.52 8.18
C VAL A 22 -6.43 -15.38 9.43
N ASP A 23 -5.61 -16.42 9.42
CA ASP A 23 -5.38 -17.27 10.58
C ASP A 23 -4.08 -16.91 11.32
N ARG A 24 -3.89 -17.51 12.50
CA ARG A 24 -2.68 -17.33 13.31
C ARG A 24 -1.40 -17.69 12.54
N GLY A 25 -1.46 -18.66 11.63
CA GLY A 25 -0.33 -19.07 10.82
C GLY A 25 0.09 -18.01 9.79
N ALA A 26 -0.86 -17.27 9.22
CA ALA A 26 -0.58 -16.14 8.34
C ALA A 26 0.11 -14.99 9.09
N LEU A 27 -0.33 -14.71 10.32
CA LEU A 27 0.31 -13.71 11.18
C LEU A 27 1.75 -14.12 11.55
N GLU A 28 1.95 -15.36 12.00
CA GLU A 28 3.26 -15.90 12.38
C GLU A 28 4.26 -15.91 11.20
N ARG A 29 3.80 -16.22 9.97
CA ARG A 29 4.67 -16.16 8.78
C ARG A 29 5.14 -14.74 8.48
N VAL A 30 4.28 -13.74 8.65
CA VAL A 30 4.67 -12.33 8.45
C VAL A 30 5.62 -11.86 9.55
N GLU A 31 5.48 -12.35 10.78
CA GLU A 31 6.45 -12.10 11.86
C GLU A 31 7.85 -12.64 11.52
N THR A 32 7.94 -13.77 10.80
CA THR A 32 9.22 -14.30 10.27
C THR A 32 9.73 -13.54 9.04
N GLY A 33 9.03 -12.48 8.61
CA GLY A 33 9.39 -11.67 7.46
C GLY A 33 8.98 -12.25 6.11
N ALA A 34 8.05 -13.22 6.07
CA ALA A 34 7.49 -13.75 4.82
C ALA A 34 6.32 -12.87 4.32
N PHE A 35 6.12 -12.86 3.00
CA PHE A 35 4.97 -12.21 2.37
C PHE A 35 3.86 -13.24 2.10
N GLU A 36 2.63 -12.96 2.51
CA GLU A 36 1.46 -13.83 2.29
C GLU A 36 0.96 -13.76 0.85
N ALA A 37 1.72 -14.31 -0.10
CA ALA A 37 1.42 -14.24 -1.53
C ALA A 37 0.05 -14.81 -1.91
N ARG A 38 -0.40 -15.87 -1.22
CA ARG A 38 -1.74 -16.45 -1.43
C ARG A 38 -2.85 -15.47 -1.04
N LEU A 39 -2.74 -14.87 0.13
CA LEU A 39 -3.72 -13.87 0.59
C LEU A 39 -3.71 -12.64 -0.31
N TRP A 40 -2.53 -12.22 -0.77
CA TRP A 40 -2.39 -11.15 -1.75
C TRP A 40 -3.15 -11.46 -3.05
N GLN A 41 -2.99 -12.66 -3.61
CA GLN A 41 -3.70 -13.03 -4.83
C GLN A 41 -5.22 -13.02 -4.63
N LEU A 42 -5.72 -13.50 -3.49
CA LEU A 42 -7.16 -13.49 -3.19
C LEU A 42 -7.73 -12.07 -3.15
N VAL A 43 -7.02 -11.10 -2.56
CA VAL A 43 -7.50 -9.71 -2.54
C VAL A 43 -7.39 -9.04 -3.91
N VAL A 44 -6.38 -9.41 -4.72
CA VAL A 44 -6.26 -8.96 -6.12
C VAL A 44 -7.42 -9.50 -6.97
N ASP A 45 -7.75 -10.78 -6.84
CA ASP A 45 -8.86 -11.42 -7.56
C ASP A 45 -10.22 -10.82 -7.17
N ALA A 46 -10.34 -10.38 -5.91
CA ALA A 46 -11.51 -9.65 -5.41
C ALA A 46 -11.55 -8.17 -5.87
N GLY A 47 -10.50 -7.68 -6.55
CA GLY A 47 -10.40 -6.30 -7.05
C GLY A 47 -10.13 -5.25 -5.97
N PHE A 48 -9.81 -5.65 -4.73
CA PHE A 48 -9.68 -4.71 -3.61
C PHE A 48 -8.56 -3.67 -3.80
N PRO A 49 -7.35 -4.02 -4.30
CA PRO A 49 -6.28 -3.04 -4.47
C PRO A 49 -6.62 -1.89 -5.43
N LEU A 50 -7.54 -2.09 -6.37
CA LEU A 50 -7.92 -1.08 -7.37
C LEU A 50 -9.33 -0.52 -7.14
N ALA A 51 -9.95 -0.82 -5.98
CA ALA A 51 -11.36 -0.50 -5.74
C ALA A 51 -11.66 1.01 -5.88
N LEU A 52 -10.76 1.87 -5.37
CA LEU A 52 -10.88 3.32 -5.47
C LEU A 52 -10.36 3.91 -6.80
N ALA A 53 -9.56 3.16 -7.55
CA ALA A 53 -8.92 3.68 -8.76
C ALA A 53 -9.93 3.90 -9.88
N ALA A 54 -9.66 4.85 -10.77
CA ALA A 54 -10.52 5.14 -11.91
C ALA A 54 -10.66 3.93 -12.85
N GLU A 55 -11.84 3.78 -13.48
CA GLU A 55 -12.11 2.72 -14.46
C GLU A 55 -11.16 2.79 -15.67
N ALA A 56 -10.76 4.00 -16.08
CA ALA A 56 -9.82 4.22 -17.17
C ALA A 56 -8.43 3.58 -16.92
N THR A 57 -8.08 3.32 -15.66
CA THR A 57 -6.85 2.63 -15.25
C THR A 57 -7.11 1.21 -14.74
N GLY A 58 -8.27 0.62 -15.04
CA GLY A 58 -8.63 -0.74 -14.66
C GLY A 58 -9.17 -0.90 -13.23
N GLY A 59 -9.46 0.20 -12.53
CA GLY A 59 -10.13 0.17 -11.24
C GLY A 59 -11.66 0.10 -11.36
N SER A 60 -12.36 0.14 -10.23
CA SER A 60 -13.83 0.13 -10.20
C SER A 60 -14.46 1.46 -9.79
N GLY A 61 -13.65 2.50 -9.54
CA GLY A 61 -14.13 3.86 -9.26
C GLY A 61 -15.03 3.97 -8.04
N GLN A 62 -14.91 3.06 -7.08
CA GLN A 62 -15.78 3.00 -5.91
C GLN A 62 -15.60 4.22 -5.01
N THR A 63 -16.66 4.56 -4.28
CA THR A 63 -16.61 5.63 -3.29
C THR A 63 -15.90 5.17 -2.01
N TRP A 64 -15.45 6.13 -1.21
CA TRP A 64 -14.92 5.87 0.13
C TRP A 64 -15.88 5.11 1.04
N SER A 65 -17.19 5.38 0.93
CA SER A 65 -18.22 4.66 1.70
C SER A 65 -18.29 3.18 1.27
N ALA A 66 -18.22 2.91 -0.04
CA ALA A 66 -18.29 1.55 -0.58
C ALA A 66 -17.06 0.70 -0.21
N VAL A 67 -15.87 1.31 -0.06
CA VAL A 67 -14.65 0.58 0.37
C VAL A 67 -14.45 0.56 1.89
N ALA A 68 -15.26 1.30 2.66
CA ALA A 68 -15.14 1.36 4.11
C ALA A 68 -15.14 -0.03 4.79
N PRO A 69 -15.96 -1.02 4.37
CA PRO A 69 -15.88 -2.37 4.91
C PRO A 69 -14.52 -3.04 4.69
N ILE A 70 -13.88 -2.82 3.53
CA ILE A 70 -12.54 -3.35 3.23
C ILE A 70 -11.53 -2.75 4.21
N LEU A 71 -11.52 -1.41 4.35
CA LEU A 71 -10.60 -0.71 5.24
C LEU A 71 -10.79 -1.09 6.71
N HIS A 72 -12.04 -1.19 7.16
CA HIS A 72 -12.36 -1.66 8.49
C HIS A 72 -11.90 -3.11 8.69
N GLY A 73 -12.12 -3.98 7.70
CA GLY A 73 -11.68 -5.37 7.75
C GLY A 73 -10.16 -5.53 7.84
N ILE A 74 -9.39 -4.73 7.10
CA ILE A 74 -7.92 -4.72 7.19
C ILE A 74 -7.47 -4.54 8.65
N GLY A 75 -8.05 -3.55 9.35
CA GLY A 75 -7.74 -3.31 10.76
C GLY A 75 -8.28 -4.39 11.69
N TYR A 76 -9.54 -4.79 11.53
CA TYR A 76 -10.21 -5.74 12.42
C TYR A 76 -9.53 -7.12 12.46
N TRP A 77 -9.21 -7.68 11.28
CA TRP A 77 -8.51 -8.97 11.19
C TRP A 77 -6.99 -8.85 11.23
N GLN A 78 -6.43 -7.63 11.34
CA GLN A 78 -4.99 -7.39 11.27
C GLN A 78 -4.38 -7.98 9.99
N VAL A 79 -5.03 -7.74 8.85
CA VAL A 79 -4.64 -8.31 7.55
C VAL A 79 -3.18 -7.96 7.26
N PRO A 80 -2.29 -8.95 7.10
CA PRO A 80 -0.86 -8.70 7.00
C PRO A 80 -0.44 -8.40 5.55
N LEU A 81 -1.06 -7.37 4.95
CA LEU A 81 -0.80 -6.93 3.58
C LEU A 81 -0.78 -5.39 3.49
N PRO A 82 -0.03 -4.80 2.54
CA PRO A 82 -0.09 -3.38 2.22
C PRO A 82 -1.37 -3.00 1.43
N LEU A 83 -2.51 -3.59 1.76
CA LEU A 83 -3.73 -3.44 0.97
C LEU A 83 -4.26 -1.99 1.01
N ALA A 84 -4.28 -1.37 2.19
CA ALA A 84 -4.73 0.00 2.34
C ALA A 84 -3.82 0.99 1.59
N GLU A 85 -2.49 0.84 1.74
CA GLU A 85 -1.52 1.68 1.04
C GLU A 85 -1.60 1.51 -0.48
N THR A 86 -1.71 0.27 -0.95
CA THR A 86 -1.85 0.00 -2.39
C THR A 86 -3.13 0.63 -2.93
N MET A 87 -4.24 0.54 -2.21
CA MET A 87 -5.52 1.10 -2.62
C MET A 87 -5.48 2.63 -2.73
N VAL A 88 -4.86 3.30 -1.75
CA VAL A 88 -4.68 4.75 -1.77
C VAL A 88 -3.67 5.16 -2.85
N ALA A 89 -2.59 4.41 -3.04
CA ALA A 89 -1.63 4.67 -4.12
C ALA A 89 -2.29 4.57 -5.49
N ALA A 90 -3.11 3.53 -5.72
CA ALA A 90 -3.85 3.34 -6.96
C ALA A 90 -4.85 4.50 -7.23
N LEU A 91 -5.54 4.98 -6.19
CA LEU A 91 -6.40 6.17 -6.29
C LEU A 91 -5.60 7.41 -6.72
N LEU A 92 -4.47 7.69 -6.08
CA LEU A 92 -3.66 8.87 -6.37
C LEU A 92 -3.05 8.83 -7.77
N LEU A 93 -2.52 7.68 -8.18
CA LEU A 93 -1.94 7.47 -9.51
C LEU A 93 -2.99 7.62 -10.60
N SER A 94 -4.14 6.95 -10.46
CA SER A 94 -5.22 7.04 -11.43
C SER A 94 -5.80 8.44 -11.53
N SER A 95 -5.92 9.17 -10.42
CA SER A 95 -6.34 10.56 -10.39
C SER A 95 -5.34 11.49 -11.10
N ALA A 96 -4.05 11.14 -11.07
CA ALA A 96 -3.00 11.84 -11.80
C ALA A 96 -2.86 11.39 -13.27
N GLY A 97 -3.70 10.46 -13.75
CA GLY A 97 -3.60 9.89 -15.10
C GLY A 97 -2.37 9.02 -15.32
N LEU A 98 -1.75 8.52 -14.24
CA LEU A 98 -0.60 7.64 -14.27
C LEU A 98 -1.03 6.17 -14.23
N GLU A 99 -0.28 5.31 -14.90
CA GLU A 99 -0.48 3.87 -14.82
C GLU A 99 -0.22 3.37 -13.39
N VAL A 100 -1.09 2.49 -12.90
CA VAL A 100 -0.94 1.87 -11.58
C VAL A 100 -0.07 0.61 -11.72
N PRO A 101 1.12 0.55 -11.11
CA PRO A 101 1.97 -0.63 -11.15
C PRO A 101 1.28 -1.87 -10.57
N ALA A 102 1.54 -3.03 -11.15
CA ALA A 102 1.04 -4.28 -10.62
C ALA A 102 1.74 -4.65 -9.30
N GLY A 103 0.97 -5.28 -8.39
CA GLY A 103 1.49 -5.78 -7.13
C GLY A 103 1.43 -4.77 -5.98
N PRO A 104 2.07 -5.08 -4.84
CA PRO A 104 1.98 -4.27 -3.64
C PRO A 104 2.70 -2.93 -3.80
N ILE A 105 2.07 -1.83 -3.36
CA ILE A 105 2.66 -0.49 -3.39
C ILE A 105 2.70 0.06 -1.96
N ALA A 106 3.88 0.48 -1.51
CA ALA A 106 4.06 1.19 -0.25
C ALA A 106 3.78 2.69 -0.45
N LEU A 107 3.32 3.37 0.60
CA LEU A 107 3.15 4.82 0.59
C LEU A 107 4.24 5.49 1.42
N ILE A 108 4.81 6.56 0.87
CA ILE A 108 5.80 7.39 1.54
C ILE A 108 5.34 8.84 1.43
N GLU A 109 5.10 9.49 2.57
CA GLU A 109 4.79 10.91 2.61
C GLU A 109 6.03 11.69 3.03
N GLN A 110 6.36 12.78 2.33
CA GLN A 110 7.40 13.69 2.78
C GLN A 110 6.94 14.43 4.05
N GLY A 111 7.81 14.49 5.05
CA GLY A 111 7.48 14.99 6.39
C GLY A 111 7.42 13.87 7.43
N GLN A 112 6.96 14.16 8.65
CA GLN A 112 6.88 13.18 9.75
C GLN A 112 8.22 12.45 10.07
N GLY A 113 9.35 13.16 9.90
CA GLY A 113 10.69 12.61 10.10
C GLY A 113 11.36 12.06 8.84
N ASN A 114 10.65 12.01 7.72
CA ASN A 114 11.23 11.71 6.41
C ASN A 114 11.96 12.93 5.87
N ASP A 115 13.17 12.70 5.37
CA ASP A 115 14.04 13.71 4.79
C ASP A 115 14.38 13.30 3.35
N LEU A 116 13.45 13.54 2.42
CA LEU A 116 13.62 13.23 1.00
C LEU A 116 13.81 14.51 0.20
N HIS A 117 14.85 14.50 -0.63
CA HIS A 117 15.26 15.60 -1.50
C HIS A 117 15.22 15.15 -2.94
N ILE A 118 14.64 15.98 -3.81
CA ILE A 118 14.73 15.80 -5.25
C ILE A 118 15.71 16.80 -5.82
N GLY A 119 16.76 16.29 -6.46
CA GLY A 119 17.72 17.04 -7.25
C GLY A 119 17.59 16.77 -8.74
N GLY A 120 18.28 17.59 -9.55
CA GLY A 120 18.33 17.46 -11.00
C GLY A 120 17.49 18.52 -11.71
N SER A 121 18.11 19.62 -12.11
CA SER A 121 17.44 20.72 -12.81
C SER A 121 17.53 20.62 -14.34
N ALA A 122 18.39 19.75 -14.89
CA ALA A 122 18.66 19.64 -16.32
C ALA A 122 18.92 18.19 -16.81
N GLY A 123 18.52 17.19 -16.02
CA GLY A 123 18.77 15.76 -16.29
C GLY A 123 17.76 14.85 -15.58
N PRO A 124 18.00 13.53 -15.51
CA PRO A 124 17.11 12.62 -14.78
C PRO A 124 16.99 13.07 -13.32
N LEU A 125 15.75 13.08 -12.81
CA LEU A 125 15.47 13.42 -11.42
C LEU A 125 16.18 12.42 -10.51
N VAL A 126 16.90 12.94 -9.51
CA VAL A 126 17.57 12.14 -8.49
C VAL A 126 16.84 12.34 -7.18
N LEU A 127 16.33 11.26 -6.61
CA LEU A 127 15.79 11.25 -5.25
C LEU A 127 16.90 10.81 -4.28
N SER A 128 17.13 11.58 -3.23
CA SER A 128 18.11 11.26 -2.18
C SER A 128 17.53 11.53 -0.81
N GLY A 129 17.90 10.74 0.19
CA GLY A 129 17.50 10.96 1.57
C GLY A 129 17.00 9.70 2.27
N THR A 130 16.25 9.89 3.35
CA THR A 130 15.79 8.80 4.21
C THR A 130 14.29 8.89 4.45
N ALA A 131 13.59 7.78 4.24
CA ALA A 131 12.22 7.58 4.69
C ALA A 131 12.18 6.61 5.87
N LEU A 132 11.56 7.02 6.96
CA LEU A 132 11.32 6.28 8.17
C LEU A 132 9.91 5.70 8.16
N HIS A 133 9.73 4.58 8.88
CA HIS A 133 8.43 3.93 9.09
C HIS A 133 7.66 3.60 7.80
N VAL A 134 8.38 3.32 6.70
CA VAL A 134 7.76 2.87 5.45
C VAL A 134 7.22 1.46 5.66
N ALA A 135 5.92 1.37 5.91
CA ALA A 135 5.27 0.09 6.09
C ALA A 135 5.44 -0.75 4.82
N TRP A 136 5.64 -2.06 5.01
CA TRP A 136 5.74 -3.02 3.92
C TRP A 136 6.86 -2.78 2.89
N ALA A 137 7.81 -1.86 3.12
CA ALA A 137 8.90 -1.54 2.18
C ALA A 137 9.68 -2.78 1.69
N ARG A 138 9.85 -3.77 2.57
CA ARG A 138 10.52 -5.04 2.25
C ARG A 138 9.73 -5.95 1.29
N HIS A 139 8.42 -5.73 1.18
CA HIS A 139 7.49 -6.57 0.43
C HIS A 139 6.91 -5.86 -0.80
N ALA A 140 6.86 -4.53 -0.77
CA ALA A 140 6.46 -3.72 -1.92
C ALA A 140 7.65 -3.50 -2.87
N PRO A 141 7.60 -3.97 -4.13
CA PRO A 141 8.60 -3.59 -5.13
C PRO A 141 8.59 -2.09 -5.42
N THR A 142 7.45 -1.44 -5.21
CA THR A 142 7.23 -0.06 -5.63
C THR A 142 6.75 0.76 -4.45
N ALA A 143 7.21 2.01 -4.39
CA ALA A 143 6.66 3.00 -3.47
C ALA A 143 6.15 4.21 -4.24
N LEU A 144 4.99 4.71 -3.83
CA LEU A 144 4.48 6.00 -4.24
C LEU A 144 4.87 7.05 -3.20
N LEU A 145 5.57 8.08 -3.64
CA LEU A 145 6.00 9.20 -2.83
C LEU A 145 5.07 10.38 -3.05
N SER A 146 4.51 10.88 -1.96
CA SER A 146 3.86 12.19 -1.90
C SER A 146 4.89 13.24 -1.48
N LEU A 147 5.19 14.15 -2.40
CA LEU A 147 6.12 15.26 -2.20
C LEU A 147 5.36 16.58 -2.41
N PRO A 148 5.89 17.72 -1.92
CA PRO A 148 5.25 19.01 -2.13
C PRO A 148 4.97 19.29 -3.62
N GLY A 149 3.69 19.28 -3.98
CA GLY A 149 3.21 19.55 -5.34
C GLY A 149 3.50 18.48 -6.39
N ARG A 150 3.91 17.26 -6.01
CA ARG A 150 4.15 16.17 -6.98
C ARG A 150 4.02 14.79 -6.36
N LEU A 151 3.70 13.81 -7.22
CA LEU A 151 3.81 12.40 -6.92
C LEU A 151 5.01 11.82 -7.67
N ALA A 152 5.72 10.87 -7.05
CA ALA A 152 6.80 10.13 -7.71
C ALA A 152 6.67 8.64 -7.43
N LEU A 153 6.82 7.82 -8.47
CA LEU A 153 6.96 6.37 -8.33
C LEU A 153 8.44 6.00 -8.29
N ILE A 154 8.81 5.18 -7.33
CA ILE A 154 10.16 4.61 -7.25
C ILE A 154 10.09 3.09 -7.17
N ASP A 155 11.05 2.44 -7.83
CA ASP A 155 11.33 1.02 -7.63
C ASP A 155 12.23 0.87 -6.39
N LEU A 156 11.70 0.24 -5.34
CA LEU A 156 12.43 -0.01 -4.11
C LEU A 156 13.54 -1.06 -4.27
N ARG A 157 13.59 -1.75 -5.41
CA ARG A 157 14.65 -2.70 -5.78
C ARG A 157 15.71 -2.07 -6.69
N ALA A 158 15.55 -0.79 -7.03
CA ALA A 158 16.52 -0.08 -7.86
C ALA A 158 17.86 0.10 -7.13
N ARG A 159 18.92 0.18 -7.93
CA ARG A 159 20.27 0.42 -7.42
C ARG A 159 20.34 1.78 -6.72
N GLY A 160 20.82 1.81 -5.48
CA GLY A 160 20.88 3.03 -4.67
C GLY A 160 19.74 3.18 -3.65
N VAL A 161 18.74 2.30 -3.68
CA VAL A 161 17.73 2.18 -2.62
C VAL A 161 18.14 1.09 -1.64
N ALA A 162 18.10 1.39 -0.35
CA ALA A 162 18.35 0.44 0.71
C ALA A 162 17.22 0.48 1.74
N CYS A 163 16.61 -0.67 2.00
CA CYS A 163 15.59 -0.83 3.04
C CYS A 163 16.20 -1.61 4.22
N SER A 164 16.21 -1.00 5.40
CA SER A 164 16.59 -1.68 6.64
C SER A 164 15.39 -1.83 7.56
N ALA A 165 15.31 -2.94 8.30
CA ALA A 165 14.36 -3.07 9.40
C ALA A 165 14.59 -1.94 10.42
N PRO A 166 13.55 -1.48 11.15
CA PRO A 166 13.73 -0.48 12.20
C PRO A 166 14.75 -1.01 13.22
N SER A 167 15.90 -0.34 13.31
CA SER A 167 16.86 -0.62 14.37
C SER A 167 16.33 0.03 15.65
N ASN A 168 15.70 -0.74 16.53
CA ASN A 168 15.48 -0.28 17.90
C ASN A 168 16.82 -0.33 18.66
N GLN A 169 17.78 0.52 18.27
CA GLN A 169 18.94 0.81 19.10
C GLN A 169 18.52 1.93 20.05
N THR A 170 17.80 1.57 21.11
CA THR A 170 17.70 2.39 22.32
C THR A 170 19.06 2.31 23.04
N GLY A 171 20.07 2.96 22.48
CA GLY A 171 21.33 3.23 23.13
C GLY A 171 21.23 4.52 23.92
N CYS A 172 20.73 4.47 25.15
CA CYS A 172 21.07 5.52 26.13
C CYS A 172 22.56 5.35 26.42
N GLY A 173 23.40 6.21 25.85
CA GLY A 173 24.83 6.22 26.08
C GLY A 173 25.33 7.62 26.42
N GLY A 174 25.79 7.79 27.66
CA GLY A 174 26.70 8.85 28.10
C GLY A 174 26.08 10.00 28.86
#